data_AF-A0A968PI10-F1
#
_entry.id   AF-A0A968PI10-F1
#
_cell.length_a   1.000
_cell.length_b   1.000
_cell.length_c   1.000
_cell.angle_alpha   90.00
_cell.angle_beta   90.00
_cell.angle_gamma   90.00
#
_symmetry.space_group_name_H-M   'P 1'
#
loop_
_entity.id
_entity.type
_entity.pdbx_description
1 polymer ?
#
loop_
_entity_poly.entity_id
_entity_poly.type
_entity_poly.pdbx_seq_one_letter_code
_entity_poly.pdbx_strand_id
1 'polypeptide(L)'
;KWAAGPRTYLGLMVADFPNLFTITGPGSPSVLSNMMVSIEQHVDWITDCIKYLRSHDMRTIEATVAAEDEWVEHVNTVAHYTLFPMANSWYMGANIPGKPRVFMPYVGGVNAYAERCNDAAAQGYRGFALSA
;
A
#
# COMPACT_ATOMS: atom_id res chain seq x y z
N LYS A 1 1.25 -14.29 -7.34
CA LYS A 1 1.46 -13.69 -6.01
C LYS A 1 0.15 -13.51 -5.21
N TRP A 2 -0.84 -12.78 -5.72
CA TRP A 2 -2.06 -12.40 -4.96
C TRP A 2 -3.25 -13.36 -5.01
N ALA A 3 -3.02 -14.66 -5.22
CA ALA A 3 -4.12 -15.63 -5.35
C ALA A 3 -4.97 -15.75 -4.06
N ALA A 4 -4.40 -15.45 -2.89
CA ALA A 4 -5.07 -15.44 -1.59
C ALA A 4 -5.52 -14.05 -1.12
N GLY A 5 -5.32 -13.01 -1.94
CA GLY A 5 -5.55 -11.61 -1.58
C GLY A 5 -4.36 -10.72 -1.97
N PRO A 6 -4.59 -9.41 -2.13
CA PRO A 6 -3.51 -8.48 -2.45
C PRO A 6 -2.53 -8.35 -1.29
N ARG A 7 -1.25 -8.27 -1.62
CA ARG A 7 -0.15 -8.05 -0.68
C ARG A 7 0.69 -6.90 -1.21
N THR A 8 0.82 -5.85 -0.42
CA THR A 8 1.53 -4.63 -0.80
C THR A 8 2.28 -4.11 0.41
N TYR A 9 3.33 -3.32 0.18
CA TYR A 9 3.84 -2.41 1.18
C TYR A 9 3.27 -1.01 0.93
N LEU A 10 2.63 -0.43 1.95
CA LEU A 10 1.93 0.86 1.90
C LEU A 10 0.83 0.95 0.81
N GLY A 11 0.42 -0.15 0.17
CA GLY A 11 -0.44 -0.06 -1.02
C GLY A 11 0.22 0.62 -2.23
N LEU A 12 1.53 0.81 -2.20
CA LEU A 12 2.31 1.51 -3.23
C LEU A 12 3.17 0.58 -4.07
N MET A 13 3.72 -0.49 -3.48
CA MET A 13 4.56 -1.46 -4.19
C MET A 13 4.31 -2.89 -3.72
N VAL A 14 4.78 -3.84 -4.51
CA VAL A 14 4.68 -5.28 -4.26
C VAL A 14 6.10 -5.84 -4.27
N ALA A 15 6.47 -6.66 -3.29
CA ALA A 15 7.76 -7.36 -3.35
C ALA A 15 7.81 -8.25 -4.61
N ASP A 16 8.97 -8.58 -5.13
CA ASP A 16 9.21 -9.30 -6.39
C ASP A 16 8.80 -8.53 -7.67
N PHE A 17 8.41 -7.26 -7.54
CA PHE A 17 8.05 -6.37 -8.66
C PHE A 17 8.78 -5.02 -8.53
N PRO A 18 10.10 -4.98 -8.75
CA PRO A 18 10.89 -3.75 -8.61
C PRO A 18 10.40 -2.66 -9.58
N ASN A 19 10.48 -1.40 -9.14
CA ASN A 19 10.08 -0.21 -9.88
C ASN A 19 8.60 -0.17 -10.34
N LEU A 20 7.76 -1.09 -9.88
CA LEU A 20 6.32 -1.06 -10.15
C LEU A 20 5.58 -0.39 -8.99
N PHE A 21 4.95 0.76 -9.28
CA PHE A 21 4.11 1.49 -8.33
C PHE A 21 2.63 1.32 -8.63
N THR A 22 1.80 1.40 -7.60
CA THR A 22 0.33 1.42 -7.70
C THR A 22 -0.26 2.70 -7.13
N ILE A 23 -1.28 3.25 -7.80
CA ILE A 23 -2.03 4.43 -7.34
C ILE A 23 -3.40 3.97 -6.86
N THR A 24 -3.79 4.37 -5.63
CA THR A 24 -5.06 3.97 -5.00
C THR A 24 -5.32 2.45 -5.00
N GLY A 25 -4.24 1.65 -4.90
CA GLY A 25 -4.31 0.20 -4.88
C GLY A 25 -4.75 -0.38 -3.52
N PRO A 26 -4.93 -1.71 -3.43
CA PRO A 26 -5.18 -2.39 -2.16
C PRO A 26 -4.07 -2.17 -1.14
N GLY A 27 -4.43 -2.06 0.13
CA GLY A 27 -3.52 -1.70 1.22
C GLY A 27 -3.30 -0.19 1.39
N SER A 28 -3.94 0.66 0.57
CA SER A 28 -4.03 2.11 0.78
C SER A 28 -5.48 2.54 1.10
N PRO A 29 -5.73 3.80 1.51
CA PRO A 29 -7.08 4.29 1.80
C PRO A 29 -8.04 4.10 0.62
N SER A 30 -7.53 4.31 -0.60
CA SER A 30 -8.22 4.03 -1.86
C SER A 30 -9.67 4.56 -1.84
N VAL A 31 -10.63 3.67 -2.10
CA VAL A 31 -12.08 3.91 -2.16
C VAL A 31 -12.75 4.30 -0.85
N LEU A 32 -12.04 4.29 0.28
CA LEU A 32 -12.57 4.75 1.58
C LEU A 32 -12.32 6.23 1.84
N SER A 33 -11.68 6.93 0.92
CA SER A 33 -11.47 8.38 0.99
C SER A 33 -12.17 9.11 -0.15
N ASN A 34 -12.14 10.44 -0.10
CA ASN A 34 -12.18 11.21 -1.34
C ASN A 34 -10.97 10.77 -2.18
N MET A 35 -11.22 10.08 -3.29
CA MET A 35 -10.16 9.43 -4.06
C MET A 35 -9.17 10.42 -4.64
N MET A 36 -9.59 11.64 -4.98
CA MET A 36 -8.69 12.66 -5.50
C MET A 36 -7.58 13.01 -4.50
N VAL A 37 -7.91 13.11 -3.22
CA VAL A 37 -6.92 13.37 -2.16
C VAL A 37 -5.89 12.24 -2.06
N SER A 38 -6.35 10.99 -2.10
CA SER A 38 -5.43 9.83 -2.08
C SER A 38 -4.62 9.72 -3.37
N ILE A 39 -5.19 10.07 -4.52
CA ILE A 39 -4.47 10.06 -5.81
C ILE A 39 -3.33 11.08 -5.78
N GLU A 40 -3.63 12.33 -5.41
CA GLU A 40 -2.61 13.40 -5.33
C GLU A 40 -1.49 13.00 -4.36
N GLN A 41 -1.83 12.53 -3.17
CA GLN A 41 -0.83 12.07 -2.19
C GLN A 41 0.04 10.93 -2.73
N HIS A 42 -0.55 9.93 -3.39
CA HIS A 42 0.21 8.83 -3.99
C HIS A 42 1.14 9.34 -5.10
N VAL A 43 0.64 10.19 -5.99
CA VAL A 43 1.41 10.74 -7.11
C VAL A 43 2.58 11.59 -6.60
N ASP A 44 2.35 12.46 -5.63
CA ASP A 44 3.39 13.31 -5.04
C ASP A 44 4.47 12.44 -4.39
N TRP A 45 4.07 11.48 -3.55
CA TRP A 45 5.02 10.58 -2.89
C TRP A 45 5.84 9.74 -3.89
N ILE A 46 5.19 9.18 -4.92
CA ILE A 46 5.87 8.36 -5.95
C ILE A 46 6.82 9.21 -6.78
N THR A 47 6.41 10.41 -7.18
CA THR A 47 7.27 11.28 -7.99
C THR A 47 8.47 11.79 -7.19
N ASP A 48 8.30 12.08 -5.90
CA ASP A 48 9.41 12.43 -5.02
C ASP A 48 10.35 11.25 -4.76
N CYS A 49 9.82 10.03 -4.62
CA CYS A 49 10.61 8.80 -4.61
C CYS A 49 11.48 8.65 -5.86
N ILE A 50 10.89 8.83 -7.05
CA ILE A 50 11.62 8.73 -8.31
C ILE A 50 12.71 9.82 -8.40
N LYS A 51 12.44 11.05 -7.94
CA LYS A 51 13.45 12.11 -7.87
C LYS A 51 14.60 11.72 -6.94
N TYR A 52 14.28 11.18 -5.76
CA TYR A 52 15.27 10.73 -4.79
C TYR A 52 16.18 9.65 -5.37
N LEU A 53 15.61 8.64 -6.04
CA LEU A 53 16.42 7.57 -6.66
C LEU A 53 17.40 8.14 -7.68
N ARG A 54 16.93 9.04 -8.54
CA ARG A 54 17.76 9.71 -9.55
C ARG A 54 18.87 10.56 -8.94
N SER A 55 18.60 11.27 -7.84
CA SER A 55 19.61 12.13 -7.20
C SER A 55 20.65 11.36 -6.39
N HIS A 56 20.42 10.08 -6.11
CA HIS A 56 21.32 9.20 -5.35
C HIS A 56 21.87 8.06 -6.22
N ASP A 57 21.78 8.18 -7.55
CA ASP A 57 22.26 7.18 -8.52
C ASP A 57 21.68 5.76 -8.29
N MET A 58 20.46 5.67 -7.74
CA MET A 58 19.73 4.41 -7.56
C MET A 58 18.87 4.12 -8.78
N ARG A 59 18.91 2.88 -9.27
CA ARG A 59 18.14 2.43 -10.45
C ARG A 59 16.94 1.57 -10.10
N THR A 60 16.95 0.99 -8.91
CA THR A 60 15.90 0.08 -8.45
C THR A 60 15.43 0.48 -7.07
N ILE A 61 14.12 0.38 -6.87
CA ILE A 61 13.48 0.36 -5.57
C ILE A 61 12.49 -0.81 -5.56
N GLU A 62 12.42 -1.51 -4.42
CA GLU A 62 11.53 -2.65 -4.26
C GLU A 62 11.07 -2.75 -2.81
N ALA A 63 9.80 -3.05 -2.58
CA ALA A 63 9.33 -3.36 -1.23
C ALA A 63 9.99 -4.65 -0.74
N THR A 64 10.51 -4.65 0.48
CA THR A 64 10.99 -5.88 1.11
C THR A 64 9.80 -6.77 1.48
N VAL A 65 9.98 -8.10 1.43
CA VAL A 65 8.94 -9.06 1.85
C VAL A 65 8.53 -8.82 3.31
N ALA A 66 9.49 -8.55 4.20
CA ALA A 66 9.19 -8.26 5.60
C ALA A 66 8.27 -7.04 5.78
N ALA A 67 8.50 -5.96 5.04
CA ALA A 67 7.67 -4.76 5.10
C ALA A 67 6.28 -4.97 4.47
N GLU A 68 6.19 -5.74 3.37
CA GLU A 68 4.92 -6.17 2.79
C GLU A 68 4.09 -6.97 3.81
N ASP A 69 4.72 -7.95 4.46
CA ASP A 69 4.08 -8.83 5.44
C ASP A 69 3.58 -8.05 6.67
N GLU A 70 4.43 -7.19 7.24
CA GLU A 70 4.08 -6.32 8.36
C GLU A 70 2.93 -5.38 8.00
N TRP A 71 2.94 -4.82 6.78
CA TRP A 71 1.87 -3.93 6.32
C TRP A 71 0.55 -4.65 6.15
N VAL A 72 0.55 -5.84 5.54
CA VAL A 72 -0.66 -6.66 5.41
C VAL A 72 -1.25 -6.97 6.78
N GLU A 73 -0.42 -7.35 7.75
CA GLU A 73 -0.88 -7.63 9.11
C GLU A 73 -1.45 -6.38 9.79
N HIS A 74 -0.80 -5.24 9.63
CA HIS A 74 -1.30 -3.95 10.15
C HIS A 74 -2.65 -3.58 9.54
N VAL A 75 -2.80 -3.65 8.20
CA VAL A 75 -4.06 -3.35 7.50
C VAL A 75 -5.19 -4.26 8.01
N ASN A 76 -4.92 -5.57 8.13
CA ASN A 76 -5.88 -6.51 8.69
C ASN A 76 -6.23 -6.15 10.13
N THR A 77 -5.24 -5.91 10.99
CA THR A 77 -5.45 -5.56 12.41
C THR A 77 -6.35 -4.33 12.55
N VAL A 78 -6.05 -3.23 11.85
CA VAL A 78 -6.88 -2.01 11.90
C VAL A 78 -8.29 -2.28 11.38
N ALA A 79 -8.45 -3.11 10.34
CA ALA A 79 -9.76 -3.49 9.83
C ALA A 79 -10.62 -4.27 10.86
N HIS A 80 -10.01 -5.16 11.65
CA HIS A 80 -10.71 -5.95 12.67
C HIS A 80 -11.28 -5.13 13.82
N TYR A 81 -10.81 -3.89 14.02
CA TYR A 81 -11.42 -2.95 14.97
C TYR A 81 -12.67 -2.24 14.41
N THR A 82 -13.12 -2.60 13.20
CA THR A 82 -14.28 -2.01 12.54
C THR A 82 -15.31 -3.07 12.15
N LEU A 83 -16.48 -2.63 11.68
CA LEU A 83 -17.51 -3.54 11.15
C LEU A 83 -17.28 -3.92 9.67
N PHE A 84 -16.32 -3.30 8.98
CA PHE A 84 -16.11 -3.54 7.54
C PHE A 84 -15.88 -5.02 7.18
N PRO A 85 -15.06 -5.79 7.93
CA PRO A 85 -14.84 -7.20 7.63
C PRO A 85 -16.08 -8.09 7.78
N MET A 86 -17.11 -7.62 8.51
CA MET A 86 -18.35 -8.38 8.74
C MET A 86 -19.33 -8.29 7.57
N ALA A 87 -19.14 -7.35 6.64
CA ALA A 87 -20.06 -7.11 5.54
C ALA A 87 -19.68 -7.89 4.27
N ASN A 88 -20.68 -8.46 3.59
CA ASN A 88 -20.51 -9.04 2.25
C ASN A 88 -20.44 -7.92 1.20
N SER A 89 -19.29 -7.25 1.11
CA SER A 89 -19.03 -6.17 0.17
C SER A 89 -18.00 -6.56 -0.88
N TRP A 90 -17.89 -5.75 -1.94
CA TRP A 90 -16.82 -5.91 -2.92
C TRP A 90 -15.44 -5.55 -2.35
N TYR A 91 -15.35 -4.74 -1.28
CA TYR A 91 -14.11 -4.47 -0.54
C TYR A 91 -13.52 -5.74 0.10
N MET A 92 -14.40 -6.68 0.45
CA MET A 92 -14.05 -8.00 0.97
C MET A 92 -13.87 -9.04 -0.15
N GLY A 93 -14.03 -8.66 -1.42
CA GLY A 93 -14.05 -9.62 -2.54
C GLY A 93 -15.27 -10.54 -2.58
N ALA A 94 -16.28 -10.30 -1.73
CA ALA A 94 -17.47 -11.17 -1.62
C ALA A 94 -18.39 -11.12 -2.85
N ASN A 95 -18.13 -10.21 -3.79
CA ASN A 95 -18.89 -10.03 -5.03
C ASN A 95 -18.55 -11.05 -6.13
N ILE A 96 -17.46 -11.82 -6.00
CA ILE A 96 -17.03 -12.80 -7.00
C ILE A 96 -16.90 -14.19 -6.34
N PRO A 97 -17.66 -15.21 -6.77
CA PRO A 97 -17.51 -16.57 -6.27
C PRO A 97 -16.07 -17.10 -6.46
N GLY A 98 -15.53 -17.76 -5.43
CA GLY A 98 -14.17 -18.30 -5.43
C GLY A 98 -13.06 -17.27 -5.18
N LYS A 99 -13.36 -15.97 -5.15
CA LYS A 99 -12.37 -14.95 -4.76
C LYS A 99 -12.13 -14.97 -3.24
N PRO A 100 -10.89 -14.84 -2.77
CA PRO A 100 -10.59 -14.75 -1.34
C PRO A 100 -11.34 -13.63 -0.64
N ARG A 101 -11.75 -13.91 0.60
CA ARG A 101 -12.42 -12.93 1.47
C ARG A 101 -11.43 -12.23 2.39
N VAL A 102 -10.87 -11.13 1.90
CA VAL A 102 -9.91 -10.29 2.63
C VAL A 102 -10.30 -8.84 2.46
N PHE A 103 -10.21 -8.05 3.53
CA PHE A 103 -10.48 -6.63 3.47
C PHE A 103 -9.33 -5.91 2.74
N MET A 104 -9.62 -5.33 1.58
CA MET A 104 -8.58 -4.79 0.69
C MET A 104 -8.11 -3.37 1.04
N PRO A 105 -8.96 -2.39 1.43
CA PRO A 105 -8.50 -1.04 1.71
C PRO A 105 -7.85 -0.88 3.09
N TYR A 106 -7.08 0.19 3.29
CA TYR A 106 -6.63 0.62 4.61
C TYR A 106 -7.66 1.56 5.26
N VAL A 107 -8.19 1.18 6.43
CA VAL A 107 -9.24 1.93 7.16
C VAL A 107 -8.73 2.95 8.17
N GLY A 108 -7.42 3.08 8.36
CA GLY A 108 -6.86 3.99 9.37
C GLY A 108 -6.98 5.49 9.03
N GLY A 109 -7.57 5.84 7.89
CA GLY A 109 -7.75 7.21 7.42
C GLY A 109 -6.55 7.76 6.64
N VAL A 110 -6.81 8.79 5.82
CA VAL A 110 -5.82 9.36 4.89
C VAL A 110 -4.65 10.02 5.63
N ASN A 111 -4.91 10.75 6.71
CA ASN A 111 -3.85 11.47 7.44
C ASN A 111 -2.83 10.48 8.05
N ALA A 112 -3.29 9.49 8.81
CA ALA A 112 -2.42 8.48 9.41
C ALA A 112 -1.71 7.62 8.36
N TYR A 113 -2.33 7.41 7.19
CA TYR A 113 -1.68 6.74 6.06
C TYR A 113 -0.55 7.60 5.45
N ALA A 114 -0.82 8.89 5.21
CA ALA A 114 0.16 9.81 4.66
C ALA A 114 1.36 10.00 5.60
N GLU A 115 1.13 10.08 6.91
CA GLU A 115 2.20 10.11 7.94
C GLU A 115 3.11 8.90 7.81
N ARG A 116 2.56 7.68 7.69
CA ARG A 116 3.37 6.46 7.51
C ARG A 116 4.18 6.45 6.22
N CYS A 117 3.62 6.97 5.13
CA CYS A 117 4.34 7.13 3.87
C CYS A 117 5.50 8.13 4.03
N ASN A 118 5.24 9.27 4.67
CA ASN A 118 6.22 10.32 4.90
C ASN A 118 7.34 9.83 5.84
N ASP A 119 6.99 9.09 6.90
CA ASP A 119 7.95 8.49 7.83
C ASP A 119 8.88 7.50 7.12
N ALA A 120 8.33 6.68 6.22
CA ALA A 120 9.12 5.77 5.41
C ALA A 120 10.11 6.55 4.53
N ALA A 121 9.66 7.57 3.81
CA ALA A 121 10.51 8.41 2.96
C ALA A 121 11.58 9.16 3.77
N ALA A 122 11.22 9.76 4.90
CA ALA A 122 12.14 10.49 5.79
C ALA A 122 13.24 9.59 6.37
N GLN A 123 12.99 8.28 6.49
CA GLN A 123 13.97 7.28 6.93
C GLN A 123 14.69 6.60 5.76
N GLY A 124 14.85 7.30 4.62
CA GLY A 124 15.54 6.78 3.45
C GLY A 124 14.77 5.65 2.75
N TYR A 125 13.45 5.79 2.65
CA TYR A 125 12.53 4.77 2.12
C TYR A 125 12.59 3.47 2.93
N ARG A 126 12.42 3.56 4.25
CA ARG A 126 12.35 2.39 5.14
C ARG A 126 11.31 1.38 4.65
N GLY A 127 11.70 0.11 4.64
CA GLY A 127 10.89 -1.01 4.15
C GLY A 127 11.07 -1.27 2.65
N PHE A 128 11.81 -0.42 1.94
CA PHE A 128 12.24 -0.63 0.57
C PHE A 128 13.74 -0.97 0.50
N ALA A 129 14.11 -1.84 -0.44
CA ALA A 129 15.49 -2.08 -0.85
C ALA A 129 15.80 -1.22 -2.07
N LEU A 130 16.89 -0.44 -2.01
CA LEU A 130 17.34 0.44 -3.08
C LEU A 130 18.70 -0.06 -3.60
N SER A 131 18.89 -0.07 -4.93
CA SER A 131 20.20 -0.40 -5.52
C SER A 131 20.46 0.29 -6.86
N ALA A 132 21.74 0.48 -7.20
CA ALA A 132 22.26 1.18 -8.38
C ALA A 132 22.33 0.30 -9.65
#